data_AF-A0A0C2G7S0-F1
#
_entry.id   AF-A0A0C2G7S0-F1
#
_cell.length_a   1.000
_cell.length_b   1.000
_cell.length_c   1.000
_cell.angle_alpha   90.00
_cell.angle_beta   90.00
_cell.angle_gamma   90.00
#
_symmetry.space_group_name_H-M   'P 1'
#
loop_
_entity.id
_entity.type
_entity.pdbx_description
1 polymer ?
#
loop_
_entity_poly.entity_id
_entity_poly.type
_entity_poly.pdbx_seq_one_letter_code
_entity_poly.pdbx_strand_id
1 'polypeptide(L)'
;MVKDYFNVTKNVESLRRWIPFMDKEMRWWMEKRSVNIALPSKRTAFVYVYRTETNCPRPENFLSDYYLGMNNTDPLSSWTAMATACENEKVTIRTQTIVPVDLNVYMALNMKFLADSHAMLGNHSMSDWYRDKYNALLLDIHDLLWNQNEGVWFDYDLKMEKQRTEFYPSNVFPLLLPDMQSYAGRVYNYLEKLDVYRYPERLG
;
A
#
# COMPACT_ATOMS: atom_id res chain seq x y z
N MET A 1 -14.05 0.89 -3.47
CA MET A 1 -15.00 0.55 -4.56
C MET A 1 -16.08 -0.44 -4.13
N VAL A 2 -15.79 -1.74 -3.95
CA VAL A 2 -16.83 -2.74 -3.60
C VAL A 2 -17.51 -2.41 -2.27
N LYS A 3 -16.73 -2.05 -1.25
CA LYS A 3 -17.23 -1.59 0.05
C LYS A 3 -18.18 -0.40 -0.08
N ASP A 4 -17.84 0.60 -0.88
CA ASP A 4 -18.63 1.83 -1.04
C ASP A 4 -19.95 1.53 -1.76
N TYR A 5 -19.89 0.74 -2.84
CA TYR A 5 -21.09 0.27 -3.54
C TYR A 5 -22.00 -0.52 -2.60
N PHE A 6 -21.44 -1.46 -1.84
CA PHE A 6 -22.21 -2.27 -0.90
C PHE A 6 -22.79 -1.41 0.23
N ASN A 7 -22.06 -0.42 0.72
CA ASN A 7 -22.54 0.49 1.75
C ASN A 7 -23.79 1.27 1.33
N VAL A 8 -23.87 1.65 0.05
CA VAL A 8 -25.03 2.34 -0.52
C VAL A 8 -26.18 1.38 -0.84
N THR A 9 -25.88 0.28 -1.53
CA THR A 9 -26.93 -0.61 -2.08
C THR A 9 -27.43 -1.68 -1.11
N LYS A 10 -26.61 -2.06 -0.13
CA LYS A 10 -26.82 -3.20 0.77
C LYS A 10 -27.15 -4.52 0.04
N ASN A 11 -26.74 -4.65 -1.22
CA ASN A 11 -27.03 -5.81 -2.04
C ASN A 11 -26.11 -7.00 -1.71
N VAL A 12 -26.62 -7.92 -0.88
CA VAL A 12 -25.89 -9.11 -0.42
C VAL A 12 -25.62 -10.12 -1.54
N GLU A 13 -26.48 -10.19 -2.55
CA GLU A 13 -26.30 -11.11 -3.68
C GLU A 13 -25.10 -10.69 -4.56
N SER A 14 -24.98 -9.40 -4.80
CA SER A 14 -23.82 -8.82 -5.51
C SER A 14 -22.54 -9.04 -4.71
N LEU A 15 -22.59 -8.83 -3.38
CA LEU A 15 -21.46 -9.13 -2.49
C LEU A 15 -21.06 -10.61 -2.59
N ARG A 16 -22.01 -11.54 -2.49
CA ARG A 16 -21.76 -12.99 -2.62
C ARG A 16 -21.08 -13.35 -3.94
N ARG A 17 -21.45 -12.67 -5.04
CA ARG A 17 -20.83 -12.88 -6.36
C ARG A 17 -19.39 -12.36 -6.42
N TRP A 18 -19.07 -11.27 -5.74
CA TRP A 18 -17.77 -10.60 -5.86
C TRP A 18 -16.70 -11.13 -4.91
N ILE A 19 -17.09 -11.58 -3.72
CA ILE A 19 -16.14 -12.07 -2.69
C ILE A 19 -15.16 -13.13 -3.22
N PRO A 20 -15.57 -14.13 -4.02
CA PRO A 20 -14.63 -15.11 -4.57
C PRO A 20 -13.53 -14.49 -5.47
N PHE A 21 -13.84 -13.40 -6.18
CA PHE A 21 -12.85 -12.69 -7.00
C PHE A 21 -11.90 -11.86 -6.15
N MET A 22 -12.41 -11.21 -5.10
CA MET A 22 -11.58 -10.48 -4.14
C MET A 22 -10.66 -11.45 -3.36
N ASP A 23 -11.15 -12.64 -2.99
CA ASP A 23 -10.33 -13.69 -2.38
C ASP A 23 -9.22 -14.17 -3.31
N LYS A 24 -9.49 -14.24 -4.61
CA LYS A 24 -8.49 -14.58 -5.62
C LYS A 24 -7.43 -13.49 -5.75
N GLU A 25 -7.86 -12.23 -5.80
CA GLU A 25 -6.96 -11.08 -5.86
C GLU A 25 -6.08 -10.98 -4.61
N MET A 26 -6.65 -11.10 -3.40
CA MET A 26 -5.87 -11.06 -2.16
C MET A 26 -4.84 -12.18 -2.08
N ARG A 27 -5.19 -13.40 -2.49
CA ARG A 27 -4.22 -14.51 -2.58
C ARG A 27 -3.09 -14.20 -3.55
N TRP A 28 -3.42 -13.65 -4.73
CA TRP A 28 -2.40 -13.23 -5.68
C TRP A 28 -1.45 -12.19 -5.07
N TRP A 29 -1.96 -11.18 -4.35
CA TRP A 29 -1.10 -10.19 -3.67
C TRP A 29 -0.22 -10.84 -2.60
N MET A 30 -0.77 -11.74 -1.79
CA MET A 30 -0.03 -12.48 -0.76
C MET A 30 1.06 -13.39 -1.35
N GLU A 31 0.87 -13.92 -2.55
CA GLU A 31 1.83 -14.84 -3.18
C GLU A 31 2.88 -14.10 -4.02
N LYS A 32 2.48 -13.03 -4.69
CA LYS A 32 3.26 -12.39 -5.76
C LYS A 32 3.86 -11.05 -5.36
N ARG A 33 3.31 -10.39 -4.33
CA ARG A 33 3.61 -9.00 -3.99
C ARG A 33 3.91 -8.77 -2.52
N SER A 34 4.12 -9.84 -1.75
CA SER A 34 4.59 -9.76 -0.38
C SER A 34 6.10 -9.92 -0.27
N VAL A 35 6.68 -9.33 0.76
CA VAL A 35 8.07 -9.52 1.17
C VAL A 35 8.16 -9.72 2.68
N ASN A 36 9.12 -10.53 3.11
CA ASN A 36 9.46 -10.73 4.52
C ASN A 36 10.68 -9.87 4.87
N ILE A 37 10.59 -9.12 5.97
CA ILE A 37 11.66 -8.23 6.43
C ILE A 37 11.98 -8.56 7.88
N ALA A 38 13.25 -8.84 8.17
CA ALA A 38 13.71 -9.05 9.54
C ALA A 38 13.78 -7.70 10.28
N LEU A 39 13.05 -7.59 11.39
CA LEU A 39 13.07 -6.40 12.23
C LEU A 39 14.11 -6.54 13.37
N PRO A 40 14.61 -5.41 13.91
CA PRO A 40 15.51 -5.43 15.08
C PRO A 40 14.94 -6.16 16.30
N SER A 41 13.60 -6.22 16.41
CA SER A 41 12.88 -6.94 17.46
C SER A 41 12.95 -8.48 17.34
N LYS A 42 13.68 -9.02 16.35
CA LYS A 42 13.72 -10.44 15.96
C LYS A 42 12.39 -10.98 15.40
N ARG A 43 11.41 -10.10 15.20
CA ARG A 43 10.17 -10.40 14.47
C ARG A 43 10.42 -10.26 12.98
N THR A 44 9.66 -11.00 12.17
CA THR A 44 9.65 -10.83 10.72
C THR A 44 8.36 -10.10 10.34
N ALA A 45 8.47 -8.96 9.67
CA ALA A 45 7.33 -8.24 9.12
C ALA A 45 6.96 -8.79 7.74
N PHE A 46 5.67 -9.03 7.50
CA PHE A 46 5.13 -9.46 6.22
C PHE A 46 4.36 -8.30 5.57
N VAL A 47 4.98 -7.66 4.59
CA VAL A 47 4.45 -6.42 3.98
C VAL A 47 4.37 -6.54 2.47
N TYR A 48 3.60 -5.64 1.86
CA TYR A 48 3.33 -5.64 0.43
C TYR A 48 4.15 -4.56 -0.30
N VAL A 49 4.55 -4.87 -1.53
CA VAL A 49 5.27 -3.97 -2.44
C VAL A 49 4.62 -3.98 -3.80
N TYR A 50 4.60 -2.84 -4.49
CA TYR A 50 4.30 -2.85 -5.92
C TYR A 50 5.47 -3.49 -6.67
N ARG A 51 5.14 -4.38 -7.59
CA ARG A 51 6.14 -5.06 -8.42
C ARG A 51 5.47 -5.39 -9.73
N THR A 52 6.15 -5.18 -10.83
CA THR A 52 5.74 -5.75 -12.11
C THR A 52 6.70 -6.87 -12.51
N GLU A 53 6.16 -7.93 -13.08
CA GLU A 53 6.93 -9.03 -13.67
C GLU A 53 7.26 -8.75 -15.14
N THR A 54 6.76 -7.63 -15.68
CA THR A 54 6.95 -7.24 -17.07
C THR A 54 8.32 -6.62 -17.25
N ASN A 55 9.13 -7.24 -18.10
CA ASN A 55 10.46 -6.76 -18.46
C ASN A 55 10.46 -6.14 -19.86
N CYS A 56 9.28 -5.73 -20.33
CA CYS A 56 9.01 -5.17 -21.65
C CYS A 56 8.41 -3.77 -21.51
N PRO A 57 8.55 -2.90 -22.54
CA PRO A 57 7.86 -1.61 -22.58
C PRO A 57 6.36 -1.81 -22.38
N ARG A 58 5.72 -0.91 -21.63
CA ARG A 58 4.28 -0.98 -21.39
C ARG A 58 3.50 -0.88 -22.71
N PRO A 59 2.54 -1.77 -23.00
CA PRO A 59 1.82 -1.77 -24.27
C PRO A 59 1.04 -0.46 -24.53
N GLU A 60 0.56 0.21 -23.49
CA GLU A 60 -0.14 1.50 -23.58
C GLU A 60 0.80 2.69 -23.82
N ASN A 61 2.11 2.54 -23.60
CA ASN A 61 3.12 3.59 -23.81
C ASN A 61 4.39 3.05 -24.50
N PHE A 62 4.21 2.11 -25.44
CA PHE A 62 5.29 1.26 -25.91
C PHE A 62 6.46 2.03 -26.50
N LEU A 63 6.19 2.98 -27.39
CA LEU A 63 7.24 3.70 -28.13
C LEU A 63 8.11 4.55 -27.20
N SER A 64 7.48 5.30 -26.29
CA SER A 64 8.17 6.15 -25.33
C SER A 64 8.98 5.33 -24.34
N ASP A 65 8.38 4.27 -23.77
CA ASP A 65 9.09 3.36 -22.84
C ASP A 65 10.24 2.63 -23.54
N TYR A 66 10.05 2.21 -24.80
CA TYR A 66 11.08 1.53 -25.59
C TYR A 66 12.33 2.41 -25.74
N TYR A 67 12.17 3.65 -26.20
CA TYR A 67 13.30 4.56 -26.36
C TYR A 67 13.94 4.95 -25.01
N LEU A 68 13.15 5.12 -23.95
CA LEU A 68 13.67 5.43 -22.61
C LEU A 68 14.53 4.30 -22.05
N GLY A 69 14.09 3.04 -22.24
CA GLY A 69 14.85 1.86 -21.84
C GLY A 69 16.12 1.67 -22.68
N MET A 70 16.03 1.83 -23.99
CA MET A 70 17.18 1.70 -24.91
C MET A 70 18.28 2.74 -24.67
N ASN A 71 17.94 3.88 -24.07
CA ASN A 71 18.91 4.92 -23.71
C ASN A 71 19.59 4.68 -22.34
N ASN A 72 19.25 3.59 -21.65
CA ASN A 72 19.86 3.19 -20.38
C ASN A 72 20.78 1.98 -20.57
N THR A 73 21.72 1.79 -19.64
CA THR A 73 22.67 0.67 -19.64
C THR A 73 22.02 -0.69 -19.41
N ASP A 74 20.85 -0.71 -18.75
CA ASP A 74 20.01 -1.90 -18.55
C ASP A 74 18.55 -1.60 -18.96
N PRO A 75 18.21 -1.80 -20.25
CA PRO A 75 16.87 -1.56 -20.76
C PRO A 75 15.79 -2.39 -20.07
N LEU A 76 16.12 -3.63 -19.69
CA LEU A 76 15.18 -4.59 -19.13
C LEU A 76 14.72 -4.16 -17.73
N SER A 77 15.68 -3.80 -16.87
CA SER A 77 15.39 -3.23 -15.55
C SER A 77 14.64 -1.90 -15.67
N SER A 78 14.97 -1.07 -16.66
CA SER A 78 14.31 0.21 -16.91
C SER A 78 12.83 0.03 -17.27
N TRP A 79 12.50 -0.91 -18.17
CA TRP A 79 11.11 -1.22 -18.53
C TRP A 79 10.32 -1.79 -17.35
N THR A 80 10.95 -2.67 -16.57
CA THR A 80 10.32 -3.24 -15.37
C THR A 80 10.00 -2.15 -14.34
N ALA A 81 10.94 -1.25 -14.11
CA ALA A 81 10.77 -0.12 -13.22
C ALA A 81 9.67 0.86 -13.68
N MET A 82 9.57 1.15 -14.99
CA MET A 82 8.52 2.00 -15.54
C MET A 82 7.13 1.36 -15.44
N ALA A 83 7.02 0.06 -15.69
CA ALA A 83 5.79 -0.68 -15.47
C ALA A 83 5.34 -0.63 -14.01
N THR A 84 6.27 -0.84 -13.07
CA THR A 84 5.95 -0.78 -11.63
C THR A 84 5.60 0.65 -11.17
N ALA A 85 6.24 1.67 -11.75
CA ALA A 85 5.90 3.07 -11.51
C ALA A 85 4.46 3.41 -11.91
N CYS A 86 3.96 2.81 -13.01
CA CYS A 86 2.58 3.01 -13.46
C CYS A 86 1.54 2.43 -12.48
N GLU A 87 1.84 1.31 -11.81
CA GLU A 87 0.99 0.77 -10.74
C GLU A 87 0.85 1.75 -9.55
N ASN A 88 1.79 2.69 -9.41
CA ASN A 88 1.89 3.64 -8.30
C ASN A 88 1.36 5.06 -8.64
N GLU A 89 0.84 5.30 -9.85
CA GLU A 89 0.58 6.64 -10.41
C GLU A 89 1.77 7.63 -10.36
N LYS A 90 2.95 7.19 -9.89
CA LYS A 90 4.17 7.99 -9.71
C LYS A 90 5.31 7.42 -10.54
N VAL A 91 5.88 8.27 -11.41
CA VAL A 91 7.04 8.00 -12.27
C VAL A 91 8.33 7.87 -11.43
N THR A 92 8.45 6.84 -10.60
CA THR A 92 9.71 6.54 -9.91
C THR A 92 10.20 5.15 -10.26
N ILE A 93 11.42 5.10 -10.81
CA ILE A 93 12.08 3.94 -11.43
C ILE A 93 12.54 2.90 -10.36
N ARG A 94 12.07 3.00 -9.10
CA ARG A 94 12.54 2.17 -7.96
C ARG A 94 11.41 1.56 -7.12
N THR A 95 10.19 1.52 -7.63
CA THR A 95 9.00 1.07 -6.88
C THR A 95 9.07 -0.38 -6.38
N GLN A 96 9.89 -1.24 -6.98
CA GLN A 96 10.06 -2.64 -6.56
C GLN A 96 10.85 -2.83 -5.25
N THR A 97 11.58 -1.81 -4.81
CA THR A 97 12.44 -1.88 -3.62
C THR A 97 11.94 -0.98 -2.50
N ILE A 98 10.69 -0.51 -2.61
CA ILE A 98 10.06 0.35 -1.63
C ILE A 98 8.83 -0.38 -1.11
N VAL A 99 8.71 -0.44 0.21
CA VAL A 99 7.47 -0.82 0.91
C VAL A 99 6.69 0.46 1.12
N PRO A 100 5.60 0.69 0.38
CA PRO A 100 4.87 1.93 0.47
C PRO A 100 3.78 1.85 1.53
N VAL A 101 3.60 2.94 2.28
CA VAL A 101 2.62 3.05 3.36
C VAL A 101 1.21 2.85 2.82
N ASP A 102 0.88 3.51 1.71
CA ASP A 102 -0.46 3.50 1.13
C ASP A 102 -0.93 2.09 0.74
N LEU A 103 -0.11 1.30 0.04
CA LEU A 103 -0.43 -0.06 -0.36
C LEU A 103 -0.75 -0.93 0.85
N ASN A 104 0.11 -0.88 1.88
CA ASN A 104 -0.09 -1.71 3.06
C ASN A 104 -1.35 -1.32 3.83
N VAL A 105 -1.71 -0.03 3.85
CA VAL A 105 -3.00 0.45 4.38
C VAL A 105 -4.17 -0.09 3.56
N TYR A 106 -4.10 -0.03 2.22
CA TYR A 106 -5.16 -0.58 1.36
C TYR A 106 -5.31 -2.09 1.51
N MET A 107 -4.22 -2.82 1.66
CA MET A 107 -4.23 -4.26 1.93
C MET A 107 -4.91 -4.56 3.27
N ALA A 108 -4.61 -3.78 4.33
CA ALA A 108 -5.30 -3.90 5.61
C ALA A 108 -6.81 -3.60 5.49
N LEU A 109 -7.18 -2.52 4.81
CA LEU A 109 -8.60 -2.18 4.58
C LEU A 109 -9.34 -3.28 3.80
N ASN A 110 -8.70 -3.89 2.81
CA ASN A 110 -9.25 -5.02 2.04
C ASN A 110 -9.43 -6.26 2.91
N MET A 111 -8.44 -6.61 3.74
CA MET A 111 -8.56 -7.73 4.69
C MET A 111 -9.71 -7.51 5.67
N LYS A 112 -9.82 -6.31 6.26
CA LYS A 112 -10.94 -5.97 7.15
C LYS A 112 -12.29 -6.11 6.46
N PHE A 113 -12.41 -5.58 5.23
CA PHE A 113 -13.63 -5.69 4.46
C PHE A 113 -14.00 -7.14 4.13
N LEU A 114 -13.02 -7.98 3.79
CA LEU A 114 -13.23 -9.40 3.53
C LEU A 114 -13.60 -10.17 4.79
N ALA A 115 -12.99 -9.84 5.93
CA ALA A 115 -13.38 -10.41 7.22
C ALA A 115 -14.86 -10.15 7.51
N ASP A 116 -15.28 -8.89 7.42
CA ASP A 116 -16.66 -8.47 7.66
C ASP A 116 -17.62 -9.13 6.65
N SER A 117 -17.25 -9.17 5.37
CA SER A 117 -18.08 -9.74 4.31
C SER A 117 -18.26 -11.25 4.44
N HIS A 118 -17.20 -11.99 4.76
CA HIS A 118 -17.29 -13.44 5.01
C HIS A 118 -18.14 -13.73 6.26
N ALA A 119 -18.03 -12.91 7.31
CA ALA A 119 -18.89 -13.04 8.49
C ALA A 119 -20.37 -12.82 8.13
N MET A 120 -20.67 -11.79 7.32
CA MET A 120 -22.03 -11.51 6.84
C MET A 120 -22.60 -12.64 5.96
N LEU A 121 -21.75 -13.35 5.22
CA LEU A 121 -22.14 -14.48 4.38
C LEU A 121 -22.16 -15.83 5.13
N GLY A 122 -21.87 -15.84 6.43
CA GLY A 122 -21.85 -17.04 7.29
C GLY A 122 -20.57 -17.88 7.19
N ASN A 123 -19.53 -17.39 6.51
CA ASN A 123 -18.24 -18.05 6.40
C ASN A 123 -17.28 -17.59 7.52
N HIS A 124 -17.56 -18.05 8.75
CA HIS A 124 -16.81 -17.62 9.94
C HIS A 124 -15.32 -17.99 9.86
N SER A 125 -14.96 -19.14 9.30
CA SER A 125 -13.56 -19.55 9.17
C SER A 125 -12.74 -18.60 8.29
N MET A 126 -13.27 -18.16 7.14
CA MET A 126 -12.57 -17.16 6.32
C MET A 126 -12.60 -15.77 6.95
N SER A 127 -13.68 -15.42 7.66
CA SER A 127 -13.74 -14.17 8.43
C SER A 127 -12.61 -14.09 9.44
N ASP A 128 -12.43 -15.13 10.25
CA ASP A 128 -11.39 -15.19 11.28
C ASP A 128 -10.00 -15.16 10.66
N TRP A 129 -9.80 -15.91 9.58
CA TRP A 129 -8.54 -15.90 8.83
C TRP A 129 -8.15 -14.50 8.34
N TYR A 130 -9.07 -13.76 7.73
CA TYR A 130 -8.78 -12.38 7.28
C TYR A 130 -8.59 -11.42 8.44
N ARG A 131 -9.29 -11.62 9.56
CA ARG A 131 -9.12 -10.82 10.78
C ARG A 131 -7.72 -11.01 11.37
N ASP A 132 -7.22 -12.24 11.40
CA ASP A 132 -5.86 -12.53 11.85
C ASP A 132 -4.82 -11.88 10.93
N LYS A 133 -5.02 -11.96 9.61
CA LYS A 133 -4.16 -11.28 8.63
C LYS A 133 -4.18 -9.76 8.78
N TYR A 134 -5.35 -9.17 9.00
CA TYR A 134 -5.50 -7.74 9.28
C TYR A 134 -4.70 -7.33 10.51
N ASN A 135 -4.89 -8.03 11.64
CA ASN A 135 -4.20 -7.72 12.89
C ASN A 135 -2.69 -7.87 12.77
N ALA A 136 -2.22 -8.92 12.08
CA ALA A 136 -0.79 -9.10 11.80
C ALA A 136 -0.22 -7.94 10.97
N LEU A 137 -0.92 -7.54 9.91
CA LEU A 137 -0.48 -6.44 9.04
C LEU A 137 -0.49 -5.08 9.76
N LEU A 138 -1.43 -4.83 10.68
CA LEU A 138 -1.40 -3.62 11.52
C LEU A 138 -0.12 -3.54 12.36
N LEU A 139 0.29 -4.65 12.96
CA LEU A 139 1.55 -4.74 13.71
C LEU A 139 2.75 -4.52 12.79
N ASP A 140 2.73 -5.07 11.57
CA ASP A 140 3.79 -4.88 10.58
C ASP A 140 3.91 -3.43 10.10
N ILE A 141 2.78 -2.78 9.80
CA ILE A 141 2.73 -1.35 9.45
C ILE A 141 3.29 -0.52 10.59
N HIS A 142 2.88 -0.80 11.83
CA HIS A 142 3.41 -0.10 12.99
C HIS A 142 4.92 -0.30 13.14
N ASP A 143 5.40 -1.53 13.23
CA ASP A 143 6.80 -1.77 13.56
C ASP A 143 7.79 -1.36 12.45
N LEU A 144 7.38 -1.43 11.18
CA LEU A 144 8.26 -1.11 10.06
C LEU A 144 8.14 0.35 9.61
N LEU A 145 6.91 0.87 9.53
CA LEU A 145 6.64 2.14 8.84
C LEU A 145 6.44 3.30 9.81
N TRP A 146 6.09 3.07 11.07
CA TRP A 146 5.96 4.13 12.06
C TRP A 146 7.32 4.73 12.43
N ASN A 147 7.41 6.05 12.45
CA ASN A 147 8.58 6.74 12.98
C ASN A 147 8.23 7.39 14.32
N GLN A 148 8.83 6.87 15.38
CA GLN A 148 8.57 7.35 16.74
C GLN A 148 9.04 8.79 16.98
N ASN A 149 10.05 9.28 16.26
CA ASN A 149 10.61 10.61 16.46
C ASN A 149 9.80 11.67 15.73
N GLU A 150 9.44 11.40 14.48
CA GLU A 150 8.65 12.32 13.65
C GLU A 150 7.15 12.23 13.94
N GLY A 151 6.66 11.10 14.46
CA GLY A 151 5.24 10.93 14.79
C GLY A 151 4.35 10.72 13.56
N VAL A 152 4.89 10.09 12.52
CA VAL A 152 4.20 9.80 11.25
C VAL A 152 4.74 8.49 10.66
N TRP A 153 4.06 7.94 9.65
CA TRP A 153 4.52 6.76 8.91
C TRP A 153 5.28 7.14 7.64
N PHE A 154 6.36 6.41 7.35
CA PHE A 154 7.17 6.58 6.15
C PHE A 154 7.30 5.27 5.38
N ASP A 155 7.45 5.40 4.06
CA ASP A 155 7.80 4.27 3.21
C ASP A 155 9.16 3.70 3.63
N TYR A 156 9.38 2.41 3.41
CA TYR A 156 10.64 1.74 3.76
C TYR A 156 11.41 1.33 2.51
N ASP A 157 12.68 1.73 2.41
CA ASP A 157 13.58 1.34 1.33
C ASP A 157 14.28 0.03 1.67
N LEU A 158 14.00 -1.02 0.89
CA LEU A 158 14.55 -2.37 1.08
C LEU A 158 16.03 -2.48 0.74
N LYS A 159 16.57 -1.60 -0.12
CA LYS A 159 17.98 -1.61 -0.50
C LYS A 159 18.83 -0.87 0.52
N MET A 160 18.33 0.25 1.01
CA MET A 160 19.02 1.06 2.01
C MET A 160 18.72 0.64 3.44
N GLU A 161 17.77 -0.28 3.62
CA GLU A 161 17.27 -0.76 4.92
C GLU A 161 16.91 0.39 5.87
N LYS A 162 16.20 1.39 5.34
CA LYS A 162 15.82 2.59 6.10
C LYS A 162 14.50 3.18 5.64
N GLN A 163 13.86 3.91 6.55
CA GLN A 163 12.69 4.72 6.24
C GLN A 163 13.05 5.90 5.32
N ARG A 164 12.15 6.23 4.39
CA ARG A 164 12.23 7.40 3.51
C ARG A 164 11.49 8.56 4.17
N THR A 165 12.22 9.35 4.96
CA THR A 165 11.67 10.44 5.79
C THR A 165 11.29 11.71 5.02
N GLU A 166 11.06 11.61 3.71
CA GLU A 166 10.52 12.69 2.89
C GLU A 166 9.00 12.78 3.08
N PHE A 167 8.45 13.99 2.99
CA PHE A 167 7.01 14.18 3.08
C PHE A 167 6.30 13.69 1.81
N TYR A 168 5.28 12.87 2.02
CA TYR A 168 4.30 12.46 1.02
C TYR A 168 2.90 12.42 1.65
N PRO A 169 1.83 12.78 0.91
CA PRO A 169 0.47 12.66 1.43
C PRO A 169 0.11 11.25 1.94
N SER A 170 0.75 10.20 1.39
CA SER A 170 0.59 8.81 1.87
C SER A 170 1.01 8.61 3.33
N ASN A 171 1.83 9.50 3.91
CA ASN A 171 2.27 9.40 5.30
C ASN A 171 1.10 9.43 6.31
N VAL A 172 -0.05 10.01 5.93
CA VAL A 172 -1.23 10.10 6.81
C VAL A 172 -2.26 9.00 6.56
N PHE A 173 -2.09 8.20 5.51
CA PHE A 173 -3.06 7.18 5.11
C PHE A 173 -3.37 6.15 6.20
N PRO A 174 -2.45 5.76 7.09
CA PRO A 174 -2.78 4.84 8.17
C PRO A 174 -3.92 5.33 9.06
N LEU A 175 -4.20 6.65 9.14
CA LEU A 175 -5.38 7.18 9.86
C LEU A 175 -6.73 6.74 9.27
N LEU A 176 -6.75 6.19 8.05
CA LEU A 176 -7.94 5.53 7.47
C LEU A 176 -8.29 4.22 8.20
N LEU A 177 -7.32 3.63 8.90
CA LEU A 177 -7.52 2.44 9.73
C LEU A 177 -8.01 2.88 11.12
N PRO A 178 -9.15 2.35 11.61
CA PRO A 178 -9.69 2.73 12.92
C PRO A 178 -8.67 2.59 14.06
N ASP A 179 -7.87 1.52 14.01
CA ASP A 179 -6.85 1.18 15.02
C ASP A 179 -5.70 2.19 15.11
N MET A 180 -5.54 3.05 14.09
CA MET A 180 -4.46 4.03 14.00
C MET A 180 -4.94 5.47 14.26
N GLN A 181 -6.23 5.70 14.48
CA GLN A 181 -6.77 7.05 14.71
C GLN A 181 -6.23 7.72 15.98
N SER A 182 -5.80 6.94 16.98
CA SER A 182 -5.18 7.44 18.21
C SER A 182 -3.87 8.20 17.96
N TYR A 183 -3.22 8.00 16.81
CA TYR A 183 -2.00 8.70 16.41
C TYR A 183 -2.25 10.05 15.73
N ALA A 184 -3.51 10.42 15.45
CA ALA A 184 -3.86 11.62 14.69
C ALA A 184 -3.24 12.90 15.26
N GLY A 185 -3.15 13.04 16.59
CA GLY A 185 -2.50 14.19 17.21
C GLY A 185 -1.00 14.30 16.91
N ARG A 186 -0.30 13.17 16.79
CA ARG A 186 1.13 13.15 16.42
C ARG A 186 1.33 13.50 14.95
N VAL A 187 0.46 12.97 14.09
CA VAL A 187 0.45 13.31 12.66
C VAL A 187 0.16 14.79 12.46
N TYR A 188 -0.81 15.35 13.19
CA TYR A 188 -1.11 16.80 13.14
C TYR A 188 0.13 17.63 13.49
N ASN A 189 0.82 17.31 14.59
CA ASN A 189 2.04 18.02 14.98
C ASN A 189 3.15 17.93 13.92
N TYR A 190 3.28 16.79 13.24
CA TYR A 190 4.21 16.60 12.13
C TYR A 190 3.86 17.50 10.93
N LEU A 191 2.58 17.57 10.55
CA LEU A 191 2.11 18.42 9.44
C LEU A 191 2.26 19.91 9.75
N GLU A 192 2.00 20.33 10.99
CA GLU A 192 2.24 21.69 11.46
C GLU A 192 3.74 22.05 11.40
N LYS A 193 4.62 21.15 11.86
CA LYS A 193 6.08 21.34 11.81
C LYS A 193 6.59 21.56 10.38
N LEU A 194 5.96 20.91 9.41
CA LEU A 194 6.31 21.02 7.99
C LEU A 194 5.65 22.20 7.27
N ASP A 195 4.80 22.96 7.96
CA ASP A 195 4.07 24.10 7.41
C ASP A 195 3.22 23.74 6.17
N VAL A 196 2.76 22.48 6.08
CA VAL A 196 2.07 21.97 4.87
C VAL A 196 0.73 22.68 4.62
N TYR A 197 0.16 23.28 5.66
CA TYR A 197 -1.07 24.06 5.59
C TYR A 197 -0.87 25.49 5.07
N ARG A 198 0.37 25.99 5.04
CA ARG A 198 0.68 27.28 4.41
C ARG A 198 0.91 27.11 2.92
N TYR A 199 -0.19 27.07 2.18
CA TYR A 199 -0.16 27.42 0.77
C TYR A 199 0.06 28.94 0.66
N PRO A 200 0.99 29.45 -0.18
CA PRO A 200 1.02 30.87 -0.45
C PRO A 200 -0.32 31.24 -1.09
N GLU A 201 -1.09 32.09 -0.42
CA GLU A 201 -2.16 32.83 -1.06
C GLU A 201 -1.56 33.43 -2.33
N ARG A 202 -2.12 33.08 -3.50
CA ARG A 202 -1.84 33.83 -4.72
C ARG A 202 -2.32 35.26 -4.46
N LEU A 203 -1.40 36.13 -4.03
CA LEU A 203 -1.51 37.56 -4.24
C LEU A 203 -1.55 37.76 -5.76
N GLY A 204 -2.72 38.07 -6.28
CA GLY A 204 -2.99 38.37 -7.68
C GLY A 204 -4.43 38.79 -7.87
#